data_AF-A0A7S0SRH6-F1
#
_entry.id   AF-A0A7S0SRH6-F1
#
_cell.length_a   1.000
_cell.length_b   1.000
_cell.length_c   1.000
_cell.angle_alpha   90.00
_cell.angle_beta   90.00
_cell.angle_gamma   90.00
#
_symmetry.space_group_name_H-M   'P 1'
#
loop_
_entity.id
_entity.type
_entity.pdbx_description
1 polymer ?
#
loop_
_entity_poly.entity_id
_entity_poly.type
_entity_poly.pdbx_seq_one_letter_code
_entity_poly.pdbx_strand_id
1 'polypeptide(L)'
;YKAFTILIDENIDINVKCHGISPIHLLISLANLPDGYNFSYRCLQYIFENISTELIDMDAKDDQGSTFFHLACELSDTSILILLLNNSKESLLKLETKDRVGYLPIHRAVQRNLLSVCEYLLSNYPNLSQTKTSQGDNLLHLAANNCSIELWNYLTHSYKDVSHKLLKETNIFHNTPVDIAVNNELSINKHNKIIQSSNSKKNNTAIITDHVCLEHHTCHPSDLHSPTAPPENAHRLKVLIDPNDGILYSNDIASYLKRITSAKPATITDILRVHEWTYVRKIQSICLTLDKDVNASSGLGSLDGDTTISYKSFQAASVAAGCVCSAV
;
A
#
# COMPACT_ATOMS: atom_id res chain seq x y z
N TYR A 1 8.16 29.01 -11.28
CA TYR A 1 9.25 29.65 -10.50
C TYR A 1 9.10 31.17 -10.48
N LYS A 2 9.24 31.90 -11.60
CA LYS A 2 9.10 33.39 -11.61
C LYS A 2 7.79 33.91 -10.99
N ALA A 3 6.67 33.25 -11.28
CA ALA A 3 5.40 33.62 -10.65
C ALA A 3 5.45 33.47 -9.12
N PHE A 4 6.10 32.42 -8.62
CA PHE A 4 6.25 32.19 -7.19
C PHE A 4 7.12 33.25 -6.51
N THR A 5 8.26 33.64 -7.11
CA THR A 5 9.12 34.67 -6.53
C THR A 5 8.41 36.02 -6.44
N ILE A 6 7.66 36.41 -7.48
CA ILE A 6 6.84 37.64 -7.46
C ILE A 6 5.82 37.61 -6.32
N LEU A 7 5.16 36.47 -6.10
CA LEU A 7 4.20 36.31 -5.01
C LEU A 7 4.85 36.52 -3.63
N ILE A 8 6.08 36.04 -3.44
CA ILE A 8 6.84 36.24 -2.20
C ILE A 8 7.30 37.70 -2.06
N ASP A 9 7.75 38.33 -3.13
CA ASP A 9 8.22 39.73 -3.13
C ASP A 9 7.08 40.72 -2.79
N GLU A 10 5.83 40.36 -3.12
CA GLU A 10 4.62 41.10 -2.76
C GLU A 10 4.14 40.81 -1.31
N ASN A 11 4.97 40.17 -0.47
CA ASN A 11 4.70 39.86 0.94
C ASN A 11 3.43 39.03 1.16
N ILE A 12 3.14 38.05 0.29
CA ILE A 12 2.04 37.12 0.51
C ILE A 12 2.30 36.27 1.75
N ASP A 13 1.27 36.10 2.58
CA ASP A 13 1.35 35.28 3.78
C ASP A 13 1.46 33.79 3.43
N ILE A 14 2.66 33.26 3.65
CA ILE A 14 3.02 31.86 3.40
C ILE A 14 2.46 30.86 4.42
N ASN A 15 1.82 31.35 5.50
CA ASN A 15 1.24 30.51 6.56
C ASN A 15 -0.24 30.21 6.32
N VAL A 16 -0.89 30.90 5.37
CA VAL A 16 -2.31 30.69 5.05
C VAL A 16 -2.54 29.26 4.58
N LYS A 17 -3.44 28.55 5.26
CA LYS A 17 -3.79 27.17 4.91
C LYS A 17 -4.96 27.14 3.94
N CYS A 18 -4.84 26.31 2.90
CA CYS A 18 -5.95 25.94 2.02
C CYS A 18 -6.23 24.44 2.24
N HIS A 19 -7.45 24.10 2.67
CA HIS A 19 -7.80 22.74 3.09
C HIS A 19 -6.76 22.13 4.06
N GLY A 20 -6.38 22.91 5.08
CA GLY A 20 -5.39 22.51 6.08
C GLY A 20 -3.94 22.48 5.63
N ILE A 21 -3.65 22.64 4.34
CA ILE A 21 -2.30 22.58 3.78
C ILE A 21 -1.76 24.00 3.60
N SER A 22 -0.60 24.31 4.18
CA SER A 22 0.09 25.59 3.91
C SER A 22 0.93 25.52 2.63
N PRO A 23 1.29 26.66 2.01
CA PRO A 23 2.19 26.73 0.87
C PRO A 23 3.47 25.89 1.02
N ILE A 24 4.10 25.89 2.20
CA ILE A 24 5.31 25.09 2.45
C ILE A 24 5.00 23.58 2.45
N HIS A 25 3.88 23.14 3.06
CA HIS A 25 3.47 21.73 2.96
C HIS A 25 3.30 21.33 1.50
N LEU A 26 2.62 22.16 0.69
CA LEU A 26 2.41 21.89 -0.72
C LEU A 26 3.73 21.79 -1.49
N LEU A 27 4.67 22.71 -1.27
CA LEU A 27 6.00 22.67 -1.90
C LEU A 27 6.73 21.36 -1.56
N ILE A 28 6.75 20.94 -0.30
CA ILE A 28 7.41 19.69 0.09
C ILE A 28 6.71 18.49 -0.56
N SER A 29 5.36 18.45 -0.58
CA SER A 29 4.61 17.38 -1.25
C SER A 29 4.86 17.32 -2.76
N LEU A 30 5.02 18.46 -3.43
CA LEU A 30 5.35 18.53 -4.86
C LEU A 30 6.73 17.93 -5.17
N ALA A 31 7.64 17.85 -4.20
CA ALA A 31 8.96 17.28 -4.40
C ALA A 31 8.94 15.77 -4.73
N ASN A 32 7.83 15.07 -4.45
CA ASN A 32 7.62 13.67 -4.83
C ASN A 32 7.21 13.48 -6.29
N LEU A 33 6.84 14.54 -7.01
CA LEU A 33 6.44 14.45 -8.41
C LEU A 33 7.67 14.44 -9.34
N PRO A 34 7.57 13.81 -10.52
CA PRO A 34 8.58 13.94 -11.58
C PRO A 34 8.88 15.43 -11.85
N ASP A 35 10.15 15.81 -11.87
CA ASP A 35 10.65 17.19 -12.02
C ASP A 35 10.24 18.20 -10.92
N GLY A 36 9.42 17.77 -9.94
CA GLY A 36 8.93 18.62 -8.86
C GLY A 36 9.98 18.94 -7.80
N TYR A 37 10.98 18.07 -7.62
CA TYR A 37 12.00 18.22 -6.57
C TYR A 37 12.80 19.53 -6.72
N ASN A 38 13.36 19.78 -7.91
CA ASN A 38 14.15 20.98 -8.17
C ASN A 38 13.34 22.27 -8.02
N PHE A 39 12.08 22.25 -8.45
CA PHE A 39 11.18 23.39 -8.29
C PHE A 39 10.92 23.66 -6.80
N SER A 40 10.58 22.61 -6.04
CA SER A 40 10.26 22.69 -4.62
C SER A 40 11.45 23.17 -3.81
N TYR A 41 12.63 22.59 -4.03
CA TYR A 41 13.87 22.98 -3.37
C TYR A 41 14.20 24.46 -3.61
N ARG A 42 14.14 24.93 -4.87
CA ARG A 42 14.39 26.35 -5.19
C ARG A 42 13.37 27.30 -4.56
N CYS A 43 12.09 26.93 -4.53
CA CYS A 43 11.07 27.76 -3.90
C CYS A 43 11.25 27.84 -2.38
N LEU A 44 11.60 26.72 -1.73
CA LEU A 44 11.91 26.70 -0.30
C LEU A 44 13.16 27.52 0.01
N GLN A 45 14.23 27.40 -0.78
CA GLN A 45 15.42 28.25 -0.62
C GLN A 45 15.06 29.73 -0.73
N TYR A 46 14.28 30.11 -1.75
CA TYR A 46 13.84 31.49 -1.93
C TYR A 46 13.02 32.01 -0.73
N ILE A 47 12.12 31.19 -0.18
CA ILE A 47 11.39 31.54 1.05
C ILE A 47 12.38 31.83 2.18
N PHE A 48 13.31 30.92 2.48
CA PHE A 48 14.21 31.07 3.62
C PHE A 48 15.26 32.18 3.45
N GLU A 49 15.58 32.56 2.22
CA GLU A 49 16.49 33.68 1.91
C GLU A 49 15.79 35.05 2.02
N ASN A 50 14.49 35.13 1.74
CA ASN A 50 13.78 36.42 1.62
C ASN A 50 12.77 36.68 2.75
N ILE A 51 12.34 35.66 3.48
CA ILE A 51 11.40 35.77 4.61
C ILE A 51 12.15 35.43 5.91
N SER A 52 12.06 36.32 6.90
CA SER A 52 12.60 36.05 8.24
C SER A 52 11.98 34.77 8.81
N THR A 53 12.81 33.87 9.33
CA THR A 53 12.36 32.57 9.88
C THR A 53 11.38 32.70 11.04
N GLU A 54 11.33 33.87 11.71
CA GLU A 54 10.36 34.19 12.76
C GLU A 54 8.94 34.39 12.23
N LEU A 55 8.79 34.70 10.94
CA LEU A 55 7.50 34.87 10.26
C LEU A 55 6.98 33.56 9.67
N ILE A 56 7.77 32.49 9.73
CA ILE A 56 7.42 31.18 9.20
C ILE A 56 6.93 30.30 10.35
N ASP A 57 5.68 29.86 10.32
CA ASP A 57 5.16 28.87 11.25
C ASP A 57 5.74 27.48 10.93
N MET A 58 6.97 27.24 11.42
CA MET A 58 7.68 25.97 11.26
C MET A 58 7.03 24.81 12.05
N ASP A 59 6.03 25.09 12.88
CA ASP A 59 5.25 24.12 13.64
C ASP A 59 3.86 23.86 13.03
N ALA A 60 3.59 24.49 11.88
CA ALA A 60 2.38 24.27 11.12
C ALA A 60 2.21 22.78 10.83
N LYS A 61 0.98 22.31 11.06
CA LYS A 61 0.54 20.96 10.72
C LYS A 61 -0.48 20.98 9.59
N ASP A 62 -0.43 20.00 8.72
CA ASP A 62 -1.47 19.73 7.75
C ASP A 62 -2.71 19.06 8.38
N ASP A 63 -3.71 18.75 7.55
CA ASP A 63 -4.91 18.01 7.95
C ASP A 63 -4.64 16.56 8.35
N GLN A 64 -3.43 16.02 8.19
CA GLN A 64 -3.02 14.73 8.74
C GLN A 64 -2.21 14.89 10.04
N GLY A 65 -2.08 16.12 10.55
CA GLY A 65 -1.24 16.42 11.70
C GLY A 65 0.26 16.37 11.39
N SER A 66 0.63 16.22 10.12
CA SER A 66 2.00 16.14 9.65
C SER A 66 2.62 17.52 9.66
N THR A 67 3.84 17.63 10.19
CA THR A 67 4.68 18.83 10.06
C THR A 67 5.48 18.79 8.76
N PHE A 68 6.16 19.88 8.42
CA PHE A 68 7.11 19.92 7.30
C PHE A 68 8.15 18.78 7.35
N PHE A 69 8.60 18.42 8.56
CA PHE A 69 9.59 17.36 8.76
C PHE A 69 9.04 15.97 8.45
N HIS A 70 7.76 15.70 8.71
CA HIS A 70 7.13 14.44 8.32
C HIS A 70 7.19 14.27 6.81
N LEU A 71 6.72 15.29 6.07
CA LEU A 71 6.71 15.27 4.62
C LEU A 71 8.14 15.19 4.03
N ALA A 72 9.09 15.94 4.59
CA ALA A 72 10.48 15.90 4.13
C ALA A 72 11.14 14.54 4.39
N CYS A 73 10.78 13.85 5.47
CA CYS A 73 11.28 12.51 5.77
C CYS A 73 10.67 11.41 4.89
N GLU A 74 9.64 11.71 4.10
CA GLU A 74 9.11 10.81 3.08
C GLU A 74 9.80 10.95 1.72
N LEU A 75 10.66 11.96 1.56
CA LEU A 75 11.45 12.19 0.36
C LEU A 75 12.74 11.39 0.41
N SER A 76 13.15 10.81 -0.72
CA SER A 76 14.37 9.99 -0.79
C SER A 76 15.69 10.76 -0.57
N ASP A 77 15.65 12.08 -0.68
CA ASP A 77 16.81 12.98 -0.59
C ASP A 77 16.69 13.85 0.68
N THR A 78 17.80 13.97 1.41
CA THR A 78 17.86 14.70 2.69
C THR A 78 17.97 16.21 2.54
N SER A 79 18.15 16.75 1.33
CA SER A 79 18.45 18.18 1.13
C SER A 79 17.31 19.10 1.57
N ILE A 80 16.06 18.74 1.28
CA ILE A 80 14.90 19.50 1.79
C ILE A 80 14.80 19.38 3.31
N LEU A 81 15.02 18.19 3.87
CA LEU A 81 15.06 18.00 5.32
C LEU A 81 16.14 18.88 5.97
N ILE A 82 17.37 18.88 5.44
CA ILE A 82 18.49 19.69 5.90
C ILE A 82 18.17 21.19 5.80
N LEU A 83 17.59 21.62 4.68
CA LEU A 83 17.17 23.01 4.48
C LEU A 83 16.18 23.48 5.56
N LEU A 84 15.18 22.64 5.89
CA LEU A 84 14.20 22.93 6.93
C LEU A 84 14.84 22.96 8.33
N LEU A 85 15.72 22.01 8.64
CA LEU A 85 16.40 21.92 9.94
C LEU A 85 17.30 23.15 10.18
N ASN A 86 18.09 23.54 9.18
CA ASN A 86 19.00 24.68 9.25
C ASN A 86 18.28 26.02 9.46
N ASN A 87 17.03 26.13 9.03
CA ASN A 87 16.20 27.32 9.17
C ASN A 87 15.21 27.23 10.34
N SER A 88 15.39 26.26 11.24
CA SER A 88 14.52 26.07 12.41
C SER A 88 15.29 26.30 13.73
N LYS A 89 14.77 27.17 14.61
CA LYS A 89 15.43 27.51 15.88
C LYS A 89 15.42 26.37 16.91
N GLU A 90 14.38 25.51 16.88
CA GLU A 90 14.16 24.40 17.81
C GLU A 90 13.99 23.06 17.07
N SER A 91 14.98 22.70 16.25
CA SER A 91 14.98 21.52 15.37
C SER A 91 14.53 20.20 16.06
N LEU A 92 14.97 19.96 17.30
CA LEU A 92 14.72 18.70 18.00
C LEU A 92 13.24 18.48 18.37
N LEU A 93 12.56 19.49 18.94
CA LEU A 93 11.15 19.39 19.35
C LEU A 93 10.23 19.09 18.14
N LYS A 94 10.63 19.57 16.96
CA LYS A 94 9.88 19.39 15.71
C LYS A 94 9.96 17.96 15.18
N LEU A 95 11.07 17.25 15.46
CA LEU A 95 11.27 15.85 15.11
C LEU A 95 10.59 14.87 16.08
N GLU A 96 10.11 15.34 17.23
CA GLU A 96 9.43 14.51 18.25
C GLU A 96 7.89 14.64 18.21
N THR A 97 7.38 15.46 17.31
CA THR A 97 5.94 15.63 17.13
C THR A 97 5.32 14.43 16.41
N LYS A 98 4.20 13.92 16.93
CA LYS A 98 3.40 12.89 16.28
C LYS A 98 2.36 13.47 15.32
N ASP A 99 2.21 12.84 14.16
CA ASP A 99 1.06 13.02 13.26
C ASP A 99 -0.21 12.33 13.79
N ARG A 100 -1.33 12.39 13.04
CA ARG A 100 -2.60 11.77 13.44
C ARG A 100 -2.57 10.24 13.48
N VAL A 101 -1.67 9.60 12.75
CA VAL A 101 -1.46 8.13 12.80
C VAL A 101 -0.55 7.75 13.97
N GLY A 102 0.07 8.74 14.62
CA GLY A 102 0.95 8.54 15.76
C GLY A 102 2.41 8.32 15.37
N TYR A 103 2.79 8.71 14.16
CA TYR A 103 4.14 8.57 13.65
C TYR A 103 4.92 9.86 13.89
N LEU A 104 6.23 9.72 14.10
CA LEU A 104 7.18 10.83 14.11
C LEU A 104 7.75 10.92 12.67
N PRO A 105 8.44 12.01 12.30
CA PRO A 105 9.12 12.10 11.01
C PRO A 105 10.01 10.91 10.69
N ILE A 106 10.80 10.42 11.65
CA ILE A 106 11.64 9.23 11.45
C ILE A 106 10.82 7.96 11.16
N HIS A 107 9.64 7.81 11.78
CA HIS A 107 8.76 6.66 11.52
C HIS A 107 8.28 6.66 10.07
N ARG A 108 8.00 7.83 9.48
CA ARG A 108 7.67 7.97 8.04
C ARG A 108 8.85 7.59 7.14
N ALA A 109 10.07 8.01 7.47
CA ALA A 109 11.26 7.60 6.72
C ALA A 109 11.48 6.08 6.74
N VAL A 110 11.29 5.45 7.92
CA VAL A 110 11.37 3.99 8.05
C VAL A 110 10.25 3.31 7.26
N GLN A 111 9.01 3.82 7.36
CA GLN A 111 7.86 3.29 6.62
C GLN A 111 8.08 3.33 5.10
N ARG A 112 8.76 4.38 4.60
CA ARG A 112 9.11 4.53 3.18
C ARG A 112 10.40 3.79 2.78
N ASN A 113 11.03 3.09 3.72
CA ASN A 113 12.29 2.37 3.55
C ASN A 113 13.45 3.25 3.04
N LEU A 114 13.54 4.48 3.58
CA LEU A 114 14.54 5.47 3.15
C LEU A 114 15.76 5.43 4.08
N LEU A 115 16.69 4.52 3.80
CA LEU A 115 17.89 4.32 4.62
C LEU A 115 18.71 5.60 4.78
N SER A 116 18.97 6.33 3.69
CA SER A 116 19.75 7.59 3.69
C SER A 116 19.19 8.64 4.67
N VAL A 117 17.86 8.78 4.70
CA VAL A 117 17.17 9.71 5.61
C VAL A 117 17.25 9.22 7.05
N CYS A 118 17.05 7.92 7.28
CA CYS A 118 17.18 7.32 8.61
C CYS A 118 18.60 7.46 9.16
N GLU A 119 19.61 7.23 8.33
CA GLU A 119 21.03 7.39 8.66
C GLU A 119 21.33 8.83 9.08
N TYR A 120 20.88 9.80 8.27
CA TYR A 120 21.07 11.21 8.56
C TYR A 120 20.41 11.61 9.88
N LEU A 121 19.14 11.23 10.08
CA LEU A 121 18.38 11.56 11.30
C LEU A 121 19.02 10.93 12.53
N LEU A 122 19.38 9.65 12.49
CA LEU A 122 19.90 8.96 13.66
C LEU A 122 21.34 9.38 14.00
N SER A 123 22.15 9.74 13.00
CA SER A 123 23.50 10.25 13.23
C SER A 123 23.51 11.63 13.88
N ASN A 124 22.55 12.50 13.54
CA ASN A 124 22.45 13.85 14.10
C ASN A 124 21.54 13.94 15.34
N TYR A 125 20.56 13.04 15.46
CA TYR A 125 19.58 13.00 16.54
C TYR A 125 19.42 11.58 17.11
N PRO A 126 20.42 11.05 17.84
CA PRO A 126 20.42 9.64 18.28
C PRO A 126 19.25 9.24 19.19
N ASN A 127 18.63 10.20 19.89
CA ASN A 127 17.46 9.96 20.76
C ASN A 127 16.26 9.40 19.98
N LEU A 128 16.15 9.71 18.68
CA LEU A 128 15.09 9.19 17.82
C LEU A 128 15.11 7.66 17.71
N SER A 129 16.25 7.01 17.93
CA SER A 129 16.38 5.54 17.92
C SER A 129 15.46 4.83 18.92
N GLN A 130 15.10 5.50 20.02
CA GLN A 130 14.29 4.94 21.11
C GLN A 130 12.81 5.30 21.02
N THR A 131 12.41 6.04 19.98
CA THR A 131 11.03 6.50 19.82
C THR A 131 10.11 5.37 19.37
N LYS A 132 8.81 5.54 19.66
CA LYS A 132 7.77 4.57 19.34
C LYS A 132 6.57 5.24 18.68
N THR A 133 5.94 4.53 17.76
CA THR A 133 4.64 4.91 17.21
C THR A 133 3.57 4.86 18.29
N SER A 134 2.36 5.35 17.99
CA SER A 134 1.21 5.18 18.90
C SER A 134 0.79 3.72 19.10
N GLN A 135 1.19 2.80 18.21
CA GLN A 135 1.00 1.36 18.38
C GLN A 135 2.12 0.70 19.21
N GLY A 136 3.06 1.50 19.74
CA GLY A 136 4.19 0.98 20.51
C GLY A 136 5.29 0.35 19.66
N ASP A 137 5.17 0.39 18.33
CA ASP A 137 6.22 -0.09 17.42
C ASP A 137 7.44 0.82 17.50
N ASN A 138 8.61 0.24 17.75
CA ASN A 138 9.90 0.92 17.57
C ASN A 138 10.39 0.76 16.12
N LEU A 139 11.52 1.40 15.79
CA LEU A 139 12.06 1.38 14.41
C LEU A 139 12.34 -0.04 13.87
N LEU A 140 12.70 -1.01 14.73
CA LEU A 140 12.93 -2.39 14.31
C LEU A 140 11.62 -3.13 13.98
N HIS A 141 10.53 -2.87 14.71
CA HIS A 141 9.21 -3.41 14.34
C HIS A 141 8.81 -2.94 12.94
N LEU A 142 8.97 -1.63 12.66
CA LEU A 142 8.65 -1.06 11.36
C LEU A 142 9.56 -1.61 10.24
N ALA A 143 10.87 -1.75 10.50
CA ALA A 143 11.80 -2.35 9.54
C ALA A 143 11.44 -3.81 9.22
N ALA A 144 11.00 -4.59 10.22
CA ALA A 144 10.51 -5.96 10.02
C ALA A 144 9.19 -6.00 9.24
N ASN A 145 8.23 -5.12 9.54
CA ASN A 145 6.99 -5.00 8.78
C ASN A 145 7.23 -4.69 7.31
N ASN A 146 8.25 -3.87 7.01
CA ASN A 146 8.65 -3.53 5.66
C ASN A 146 9.55 -4.57 4.98
N CYS A 147 9.90 -5.67 5.67
CA CYS A 147 10.88 -6.65 5.22
C CYS A 147 12.23 -6.01 4.83
N SER A 148 12.60 -4.88 5.44
CA SER A 148 13.80 -4.12 5.08
C SER A 148 15.05 -4.68 5.78
N ILE A 149 15.76 -5.54 5.05
CA ILE A 149 17.01 -6.15 5.52
C ILE A 149 18.08 -5.10 5.80
N GLU A 150 18.23 -4.13 4.91
CA GLU A 150 19.25 -3.09 5.00
C GLU A 150 19.05 -2.22 6.23
N LEU A 151 17.82 -1.73 6.44
CA LEU A 151 17.49 -0.86 7.56
C LEU A 151 17.54 -1.62 8.89
N TRP A 152 17.04 -2.86 8.93
CA TRP A 152 17.18 -3.70 10.12
C TRP A 152 18.66 -3.90 10.49
N ASN A 153 19.49 -4.22 9.50
CA ASN A 153 20.92 -4.42 9.73
C ASN A 153 21.58 -3.11 10.17
N TYR A 154 21.27 -1.97 9.55
CA TYR A 154 21.77 -0.67 10.00
C TYR A 154 21.41 -0.40 11.47
N LEU A 155 20.13 -0.54 11.84
CA LEU A 155 19.65 -0.27 13.20
C LEU A 155 20.27 -1.20 14.25
N THR A 156 20.46 -2.47 13.92
CA THR A 156 21.06 -3.45 14.84
C THR A 156 22.58 -3.27 15.02
N HIS A 157 23.30 -2.79 14.00
CA HIS A 157 24.76 -2.65 14.03
C HIS A 157 25.25 -1.30 14.50
N SER A 158 24.66 -0.23 13.99
CA SER A 158 25.08 1.14 14.29
C SER A 158 24.68 1.56 15.71
N TYR A 159 23.69 0.87 16.30
CA TYR A 159 23.14 1.18 17.62
C TYR A 159 23.07 -0.07 18.53
N LYS A 160 24.13 -0.91 18.55
CA LYS A 160 24.16 -2.20 19.27
C LYS A 160 23.60 -2.17 20.69
N ASP A 161 24.01 -1.19 21.49
CA ASP A 161 23.59 -1.12 22.91
C ASP A 161 22.09 -0.85 23.04
N VAL A 162 21.55 0.01 22.17
CA VAL A 162 20.12 0.32 22.13
C VAL A 162 19.33 -0.83 21.49
N SER A 163 19.87 -1.45 20.45
CA SER A 163 19.20 -2.50 19.67
C SER A 163 18.91 -3.75 20.49
N HIS A 164 19.80 -4.15 21.41
CA HIS A 164 19.54 -5.26 22.33
C HIS A 164 18.30 -5.07 23.21
N LYS A 165 18.02 -3.83 23.62
CA LYS A 165 16.81 -3.48 24.36
C LYS A 165 15.61 -3.48 23.40
N LEU A 166 15.71 -2.76 22.28
CA LEU A 166 14.62 -2.60 21.31
C LEU A 166 14.11 -3.93 20.74
N LEU A 167 15.00 -4.91 20.52
CA LEU A 167 14.66 -6.25 20.02
C LEU A 167 13.76 -7.05 20.98
N LYS A 168 13.72 -6.68 22.27
CA LYS A 168 12.92 -7.38 23.30
C LYS A 168 11.65 -6.63 23.67
N GLU A 169 11.52 -5.38 23.25
CA GLU A 169 10.35 -4.58 23.54
C GLU A 169 9.17 -5.06 22.69
N THR A 170 8.00 -5.16 23.30
CA THR A 170 6.77 -5.50 22.60
C THR A 170 5.97 -4.26 22.24
N ASN A 171 5.30 -4.30 21.10
CA ASN A 171 4.26 -3.34 20.74
C ASN A 171 2.94 -3.63 21.51
N ILE A 172 1.86 -2.88 21.21
CA ILE A 172 0.57 -3.07 21.88
C ILE A 172 -0.08 -4.44 21.61
N PHE A 173 0.37 -5.14 20.56
CA PHE A 173 -0.10 -6.48 20.19
C PHE A 173 0.75 -7.58 20.82
N HIS A 174 1.64 -7.23 21.76
CA HIS A 174 2.57 -8.16 22.42
C HIS A 174 3.59 -8.84 21.48
N ASN A 175 3.78 -8.31 20.26
CA ASN A 175 4.80 -8.81 19.34
C ASN A 175 6.10 -8.05 19.54
N THR A 176 7.22 -8.75 19.55
CA THR A 176 8.57 -8.16 19.44
C THR A 176 8.92 -7.89 17.97
N PRO A 177 9.96 -7.09 17.67
CA PRO A 177 10.44 -6.95 16.30
C PRO A 177 10.85 -8.28 15.66
N VAL A 178 11.38 -9.20 16.49
CA VAL A 178 11.81 -10.52 16.04
C VAL A 178 10.60 -11.37 15.68
N ASP A 179 9.52 -11.32 16.46
CA ASP A 179 8.28 -12.05 16.14
C ASP A 179 7.70 -11.58 14.80
N ILE A 180 7.64 -10.26 14.59
CA ILE A 180 7.21 -9.68 13.30
C ILE A 180 8.11 -10.15 12.17
N ALA A 181 9.44 -10.07 12.34
CA ALA A 181 10.39 -10.48 11.30
C ALA A 181 10.24 -11.96 10.95
N VAL A 182 10.08 -12.84 11.94
CA VAL A 182 9.87 -14.28 11.73
C VAL A 182 8.52 -14.56 11.06
N ASN A 183 7.46 -13.85 11.48
CA ASN A 183 6.14 -13.95 10.83
C ASN A 183 6.18 -13.48 9.37
N ASN A 184 7.06 -12.52 9.05
CA ASN A 184 7.34 -12.07 7.69
C ASN A 184 8.43 -12.90 6.98
N GLU A 185 8.71 -14.11 7.47
CA GLU A 185 9.66 -15.08 6.90
C GLU A 185 11.12 -14.62 6.81
N LEU A 186 11.52 -13.62 7.60
CA LEU A 186 12.90 -13.13 7.66
C LEU A 186 13.77 -14.05 8.53
N SER A 187 14.88 -14.55 7.97
CA SER A 187 15.81 -15.41 8.71
C SER A 187 16.78 -14.57 9.55
N ILE A 188 16.60 -14.59 10.88
CA ILE A 188 17.48 -13.89 11.82
C ILE A 188 18.56 -14.85 12.32
N ASN A 189 19.83 -14.43 12.20
CA ASN A 189 20.97 -15.22 12.67
C ASN A 189 21.25 -15.02 14.17
N LYS A 190 22.21 -15.78 14.71
CA LYS A 190 22.63 -15.70 16.12
C LYS A 190 23.15 -14.32 16.56
N HIS A 191 23.46 -13.43 15.62
CA HIS A 191 23.91 -12.06 15.86
C HIS A 191 22.79 -11.03 15.63
N ASN A 192 21.53 -11.47 15.58
CA ASN A 192 20.34 -10.66 15.31
C ASN A 192 20.35 -9.94 13.94
N LYS A 193 21.16 -10.40 12.98
CA LYS A 193 21.09 -9.90 11.60
C LYS A 193 20.08 -10.69 10.80
N ILE A 194 19.34 -10.02 9.93
CA ILE A 194 18.59 -10.72 8.89
C ILE A 194 19.58 -11.16 7.82
N ILE A 195 19.63 -12.47 7.55
CA ILE A 195 20.34 -13.06 6.42
C ILE A 195 19.30 -13.26 5.31
N GLN A 196 19.61 -12.86 4.08
CA GLN A 196 18.84 -13.31 2.91
C GLN A 196 18.81 -14.83 2.94
N SER A 197 17.62 -15.42 3.07
CA SER A 197 17.47 -16.86 2.91
C SER A 197 17.96 -17.24 1.51
N SER A 198 19.17 -17.80 1.42
CA SER A 198 19.65 -18.47 0.22
C SER A 198 18.68 -19.61 -0.03
N ASN A 199 17.88 -19.47 -1.09
CA ASN A 199 16.72 -20.28 -1.46
C ASN A 199 15.47 -20.07 -0.60
N SER A 200 14.62 -19.18 -1.10
CA SER A 200 13.53 -19.73 -1.90
C SER A 200 13.06 -18.78 -3.00
N LYS A 201 13.21 -19.19 -4.26
CA LYS A 201 12.09 -19.05 -5.20
C LYS A 201 10.92 -19.82 -4.59
N LYS A 202 10.18 -19.21 -3.67
CA LYS A 202 8.93 -19.77 -3.14
C LYS A 202 7.82 -18.84 -3.54
N ASN A 203 6.76 -19.49 -3.95
CA ASN A 203 5.58 -18.90 -4.53
C ASN A 203 4.78 -18.19 -3.41
N ASN A 204 5.21 -16.98 -3.04
CA ASN A 204 4.55 -16.17 -2.01
C ASN A 204 3.18 -15.65 -2.47
N THR A 205 2.95 -15.65 -3.78
CA THR A 205 1.67 -15.31 -4.37
C THR A 205 0.94 -16.59 -4.76
N ALA A 206 -0.21 -16.83 -4.12
CA ALA A 206 -1.10 -17.90 -4.52
C ALA A 206 -2.19 -17.36 -5.46
N ILE A 207 -2.51 -18.15 -6.48
CA ILE A 207 -3.74 -17.97 -7.26
C ILE A 207 -4.69 -19.07 -6.85
N ILE A 208 -5.82 -18.67 -6.27
CA ILE A 208 -6.90 -19.56 -5.87
C ILE A 208 -8.01 -19.43 -6.90
N THR A 209 -8.17 -20.47 -7.72
CA THR A 209 -9.19 -20.52 -8.77
C THR A 209 -9.77 -21.93 -8.82
N ASP A 210 -10.81 -22.09 -9.62
CA ASP A 210 -11.33 -23.41 -9.99
C ASP A 210 -11.75 -23.36 -11.45
N HIS A 211 -11.63 -24.46 -12.17
CA HIS A 211 -12.08 -24.57 -13.56
C HIS A 211 -13.58 -24.22 -13.73
N VAL A 212 -14.41 -24.46 -12.71
CA VAL A 212 -15.83 -24.12 -12.74
C VAL A 212 -16.05 -22.60 -12.86
N CYS A 213 -15.10 -21.76 -12.45
CA CYS A 213 -15.20 -20.31 -12.62
C CYS A 213 -15.23 -19.89 -14.11
N LEU A 214 -14.66 -20.70 -15.01
CA LEU A 214 -14.68 -20.44 -16.46
C LEU A 214 -16.06 -20.63 -17.10
N GLU A 215 -17.01 -21.23 -16.37
CA GLU A 215 -18.40 -21.41 -16.79
C GLU A 215 -19.27 -20.17 -16.51
N HIS A 216 -18.65 -19.09 -16.01
CA HIS A 216 -19.31 -17.80 -15.84
C HIS A 216 -19.44 -17.08 -17.18
N HIS A 217 -20.65 -16.62 -17.49
CA HIS A 217 -20.93 -15.81 -18.67
C HIS A 217 -21.12 -14.35 -18.26
N THR A 218 -20.53 -13.42 -19.02
CA THR A 218 -20.67 -11.97 -18.79
C THR A 218 -21.29 -11.26 -19.98
N CYS A 219 -21.38 -11.90 -21.15
CA CYS A 219 -21.93 -11.31 -22.36
C CYS A 219 -22.48 -12.44 -23.25
N HIS A 220 -23.54 -12.14 -24.00
CA HIS A 220 -24.09 -13.10 -24.95
C HIS A 220 -23.11 -13.31 -26.12
N PRO A 221 -22.90 -14.55 -26.61
CA PRO A 221 -21.94 -14.82 -27.68
C PRO A 221 -22.15 -13.97 -28.95
N SER A 222 -23.41 -13.64 -29.27
CA SER A 222 -23.76 -12.80 -30.42
C SER A 222 -23.33 -11.32 -30.26
N ASP A 223 -23.13 -10.86 -29.03
CA ASP A 223 -22.90 -9.44 -28.72
C ASP A 223 -21.42 -9.12 -28.46
N LEU A 224 -20.53 -10.13 -28.51
CA LEU A 224 -19.08 -10.00 -28.28
C LEU A 224 -18.39 -8.91 -29.11
N HIS A 225 -18.90 -8.64 -30.32
CA HIS A 225 -18.36 -7.64 -31.25
C HIS A 225 -19.30 -6.45 -31.48
N SER A 226 -20.37 -6.34 -30.69
CA SER A 226 -21.33 -5.24 -30.79
C SER A 226 -20.72 -3.94 -30.22
N PRO A 227 -21.02 -2.77 -30.80
CA PRO A 227 -20.72 -1.48 -30.17
C PRO A 227 -21.42 -1.28 -28.82
N THR A 228 -22.40 -2.14 -28.48
CA THR A 228 -23.09 -2.17 -27.19
C THR A 228 -22.55 -3.24 -26.24
N ALA A 229 -21.44 -3.92 -26.58
CA ALA A 229 -20.82 -4.89 -25.69
C ALA A 229 -20.43 -4.21 -24.36
N PRO A 230 -20.47 -4.94 -23.23
CA PRO A 230 -20.04 -4.40 -21.96
C PRO A 230 -18.58 -3.88 -22.05
N PRO A 231 -18.24 -2.79 -21.33
CA PRO A 231 -16.91 -2.20 -21.38
C PRO A 231 -15.82 -3.13 -20.83
N GLU A 232 -16.20 -4.15 -20.05
CA GLU A 232 -15.29 -5.18 -19.55
C GLU A 232 -15.10 -6.31 -20.56
N ASN A 233 -13.86 -6.80 -20.70
CA ASN A 233 -13.53 -7.91 -21.58
C ASN A 233 -14.28 -9.20 -21.16
N ALA A 234 -15.20 -9.68 -22.00
CA ALA A 234 -15.99 -10.89 -21.73
C ALA A 234 -15.15 -12.18 -21.61
N HIS A 235 -13.92 -12.19 -22.13
CA HIS A 235 -12.98 -13.31 -22.01
C HIS A 235 -11.90 -13.07 -20.97
N ARG A 236 -12.02 -12.04 -20.11
CA ARG A 236 -10.98 -11.65 -19.13
C ARG A 236 -10.49 -12.83 -18.29
N LEU A 237 -11.41 -13.64 -17.77
CA LEU A 237 -11.04 -14.79 -16.95
C LEU A 237 -10.26 -15.83 -17.77
N LYS A 238 -10.68 -16.10 -19.01
CA LYS A 238 -9.97 -17.03 -19.90
C LYS A 238 -8.56 -16.53 -20.24
N VAL A 239 -8.43 -15.24 -20.59
CA VAL A 239 -7.11 -14.60 -20.84
C VAL A 239 -6.17 -14.71 -19.64
N LEU A 240 -6.70 -14.71 -18.42
CA LEU A 240 -5.90 -14.82 -17.21
C LEU A 240 -5.54 -16.25 -16.85
N ILE A 241 -6.53 -17.15 -16.86
CA ILE A 241 -6.43 -18.46 -16.19
C ILE A 241 -6.72 -19.67 -17.08
N ASP A 242 -6.81 -19.50 -18.41
CA ASP A 242 -6.86 -20.65 -19.32
C ASP A 242 -5.57 -21.48 -19.15
N PRO A 243 -5.67 -22.81 -18.95
CA PRO A 243 -4.51 -23.67 -18.78
C PRO A 243 -3.54 -23.71 -19.96
N ASN A 244 -4.00 -23.38 -21.18
CA ASN A 244 -3.22 -23.48 -22.40
C ASN A 244 -2.56 -22.16 -22.80
N ASP A 245 -3.29 -21.04 -22.70
CA ASP A 245 -2.87 -19.73 -23.21
C ASP A 245 -3.04 -18.57 -22.21
N GLY A 246 -3.48 -18.85 -20.98
CA GLY A 246 -3.66 -17.82 -19.95
C GLY A 246 -2.33 -17.18 -19.54
N ILE A 247 -2.28 -15.84 -19.42
CA ILE A 247 -1.04 -15.12 -19.08
C ILE A 247 -0.47 -15.58 -17.73
N LEU A 248 -1.33 -15.91 -16.76
CA LEU A 248 -0.88 -16.41 -15.46
C LEU A 248 -0.35 -17.84 -15.54
N TYR A 249 -0.54 -18.55 -16.65
CA TYR A 249 0.01 -19.88 -16.96
C TYR A 249 1.30 -19.83 -17.78
N SER A 250 1.73 -18.65 -18.24
CA SER A 250 3.01 -18.48 -18.94
C SER A 250 4.20 -18.93 -18.08
N ASN A 251 5.23 -19.51 -18.70
CA ASN A 251 6.42 -20.01 -17.99
C ASN A 251 7.11 -18.93 -17.14
N ASP A 252 7.08 -17.69 -17.62
CA ASP A 252 7.69 -16.54 -16.97
C ASP A 252 6.98 -16.16 -15.67
N ILE A 253 5.67 -16.42 -15.54
CA ILE A 253 4.89 -16.05 -14.35
C ILE A 253 4.58 -17.28 -13.49
N ALA A 254 4.30 -18.43 -14.12
CA ALA A 254 3.89 -19.66 -13.45
C ALA A 254 4.91 -20.14 -12.41
N SER A 255 6.21 -19.92 -12.65
CA SER A 255 7.28 -20.31 -11.73
C SER A 255 7.30 -19.53 -10.41
N TYR A 256 6.53 -18.43 -10.32
CA TYR A 256 6.43 -17.58 -9.14
C TYR A 256 5.08 -17.74 -8.40
N LEU A 257 4.16 -18.56 -8.91
CA LEU A 257 2.78 -18.63 -8.44
C LEU A 257 2.42 -20.00 -7.86
N LYS A 258 1.78 -20.02 -6.70
CA LYS A 258 1.23 -21.23 -6.09
C LYS A 258 -0.21 -21.39 -6.56
N ARG A 259 -0.51 -22.43 -7.32
CA ARG A 259 -1.88 -22.65 -7.79
C ARG A 259 -2.66 -23.50 -6.81
N ILE A 260 -3.85 -23.05 -6.49
CA ILE A 260 -4.84 -23.80 -5.74
C ILE A 260 -6.07 -23.87 -6.64
N THR A 261 -6.31 -25.05 -7.22
CA THR A 261 -7.35 -25.28 -8.23
C THR A 261 -8.58 -26.02 -7.69
N SER A 262 -8.69 -26.15 -6.37
CA SER A 262 -9.67 -27.01 -5.68
C SER A 262 -10.40 -26.27 -4.56
N ALA A 263 -10.74 -25.00 -4.80
CA ALA A 263 -11.48 -24.19 -3.85
C ALA A 263 -12.87 -24.78 -3.61
N LYS A 264 -13.26 -24.88 -2.33
CA LYS A 264 -14.62 -25.31 -1.99
C LYS A 264 -15.60 -24.16 -2.30
N PRO A 265 -16.82 -24.45 -2.78
CA PRO A 265 -17.87 -23.43 -2.88
C PRO A 265 -18.10 -22.74 -1.54
N ALA A 266 -18.32 -21.42 -1.57
CA ALA A 266 -18.73 -20.67 -0.40
C ALA A 266 -20.05 -21.22 0.16
N THR A 267 -20.18 -21.21 1.49
CA THR A 267 -21.46 -21.60 2.10
C THR A 267 -22.49 -20.50 1.86
N ILE A 268 -23.78 -20.86 1.93
CA ILE A 268 -24.84 -19.85 1.80
C ILE A 268 -24.73 -18.76 2.87
N THR A 269 -24.24 -19.11 4.06
CA THR A 269 -23.98 -18.18 5.16
C THR A 269 -22.91 -17.15 4.78
N ASP A 270 -21.85 -17.55 4.08
CA ASP A 270 -20.78 -16.64 3.64
C ASP A 270 -21.28 -15.70 2.54
N ILE A 271 -22.05 -16.24 1.58
CA ILE A 271 -22.64 -15.45 0.49
C ILE A 271 -23.61 -14.39 1.04
N LEU A 272 -24.41 -14.74 2.04
CA LEU A 272 -25.40 -13.83 2.65
C LEU A 272 -24.78 -12.73 3.52
N ARG A 273 -23.46 -12.73 3.76
CA ARG A 273 -22.78 -11.59 4.40
C ARG A 273 -22.71 -10.36 3.49
N VAL A 274 -22.80 -10.56 2.18
CA VAL A 274 -22.60 -9.51 1.15
C VAL A 274 -23.78 -9.37 0.20
N HIS A 275 -24.69 -10.33 0.16
CA HIS A 275 -25.87 -10.32 -0.72
C HIS A 275 -27.17 -10.59 0.01
N GLU A 276 -28.23 -9.91 -0.44
CA GLU A 276 -29.59 -10.15 0.00
C GLU A 276 -30.11 -11.52 -0.47
N TRP A 277 -30.88 -12.20 0.39
CA TRP A 277 -31.42 -13.53 0.07
C TRP A 277 -32.31 -13.55 -1.17
N THR A 278 -33.09 -12.49 -1.38
CA THR A 278 -33.99 -12.35 -2.55
C THR A 278 -33.21 -12.34 -3.86
N TYR A 279 -32.06 -11.66 -3.89
CA TYR A 279 -31.16 -11.61 -5.04
C TYR A 279 -30.54 -12.99 -5.32
N VAL A 280 -30.00 -13.64 -4.28
CA VAL A 280 -29.41 -14.98 -4.40
C VAL A 280 -30.44 -15.99 -4.91
N ARG A 281 -31.68 -15.95 -4.38
CA ARG A 281 -32.78 -16.80 -4.83
C ARG A 281 -33.18 -16.54 -6.27
N LYS A 282 -33.20 -15.29 -6.71
CA LYS A 282 -33.49 -14.92 -8.11
C LYS A 282 -32.51 -15.61 -9.06
N ILE A 283 -31.21 -15.53 -8.77
CA ILE A 283 -30.17 -16.18 -9.60
C ILE A 283 -30.36 -17.69 -9.62
N GLN A 284 -30.55 -18.32 -8.45
CA GLN A 284 -30.79 -19.77 -8.36
C GLN A 284 -31.98 -20.20 -9.19
N SER A 285 -33.10 -19.47 -9.08
CA SER A 285 -34.34 -19.78 -9.79
C SER A 285 -34.15 -19.70 -11.30
N ILE A 286 -33.47 -18.65 -11.81
CA ILE A 286 -33.25 -18.52 -13.24
C ILE A 286 -32.34 -19.65 -13.73
N CYS A 287 -31.23 -19.92 -13.03
CA CYS A 287 -30.30 -21.00 -13.42
C CYS A 287 -31.00 -22.37 -13.48
N LEU A 288 -31.93 -22.66 -12.57
CA LEU A 288 -32.69 -23.93 -12.55
C LEU A 288 -33.69 -24.07 -13.71
N THR A 289 -34.12 -22.97 -14.31
CA THR A 289 -35.06 -22.98 -15.44
C THR A 289 -34.39 -23.08 -16.81
N LEU A 290 -33.07 -22.89 -16.88
CA LEU A 290 -32.32 -22.93 -18.13
C LEU A 290 -31.95 -24.35 -18.54
N ASP A 291 -31.82 -24.57 -19.85
CA ASP A 291 -31.37 -25.84 -20.40
C ASP A 291 -29.91 -26.13 -19.98
N LYS A 292 -29.59 -27.42 -19.86
CA LYS A 292 -28.23 -27.88 -19.59
C LYS A 292 -27.33 -27.74 -20.82
N ASP A 293 -27.90 -27.74 -22.03
CA ASP A 293 -27.16 -27.39 -23.22
C ASP A 293 -27.17 -25.87 -23.41
N VAL A 294 -26.02 -25.24 -23.16
CA VAL A 294 -25.82 -23.79 -23.28
C VAL A 294 -26.04 -23.31 -24.71
N ASN A 295 -25.89 -24.17 -25.72
CA ASN A 295 -26.09 -23.81 -27.13
C ASN A 295 -27.56 -23.94 -27.58
N ALA A 296 -28.44 -24.48 -26.74
CA ALA A 296 -29.87 -24.54 -27.03
C ALA A 296 -30.51 -23.15 -26.93
N SER A 297 -31.67 -22.96 -27.57
CA SER A 297 -32.40 -21.68 -27.57
C SER A 297 -32.81 -21.20 -26.16
N SER A 298 -32.86 -22.11 -25.19
CA SER A 298 -33.15 -21.85 -23.77
C SER A 298 -31.96 -22.16 -22.85
N GLY A 299 -30.75 -22.32 -23.40
CA GLY A 299 -29.54 -22.63 -22.63
C GLY A 299 -28.92 -21.43 -21.90
N LEU A 300 -29.24 -20.21 -22.35
CA LEU A 300 -28.78 -18.95 -21.79
C LEU A 300 -29.97 -18.08 -21.36
N GLY A 301 -29.79 -17.38 -20.24
CA GLY A 301 -30.71 -16.37 -19.72
C GLY A 301 -29.98 -15.07 -19.42
N SER A 302 -30.73 -14.08 -18.96
CA SER A 302 -30.20 -12.79 -18.51
C SER A 302 -30.67 -12.53 -17.08
N LEU A 303 -29.74 -12.05 -16.24
CA LEU A 303 -30.03 -11.63 -14.87
C LEU A 303 -30.48 -10.15 -14.83
N ASP A 304 -29.77 -9.33 -15.60
CA ASP A 304 -29.96 -7.90 -15.84
C ASP A 304 -29.43 -7.52 -17.26
N GLY A 305 -29.32 -6.22 -17.55
CA GLY A 305 -29.05 -5.69 -18.89
C GLY A 305 -27.68 -6.09 -19.47
N ASP A 306 -26.73 -6.48 -18.62
CA ASP A 306 -25.35 -6.82 -19.00
C ASP A 306 -24.88 -8.18 -18.47
N THR A 307 -25.63 -8.87 -17.61
CA THR A 307 -25.21 -10.17 -17.06
C THR A 307 -25.97 -11.34 -17.69
N THR A 308 -25.27 -12.06 -18.58
CA THR A 308 -25.76 -13.34 -19.14
C THR A 308 -25.50 -14.49 -18.18
N ILE A 309 -26.45 -15.41 -18.00
CA ILE A 309 -26.31 -16.56 -17.10
C ILE A 309 -26.70 -17.88 -17.77
N SER A 310 -26.13 -18.98 -17.28
CA SER A 310 -26.39 -20.36 -17.69
C SER A 310 -26.79 -21.20 -16.48
N TYR A 311 -27.19 -22.47 -16.69
CA TYR A 311 -27.52 -23.37 -15.59
C TYR A 311 -26.37 -23.58 -14.59
N LYS A 312 -25.11 -23.37 -15.00
CA LYS A 312 -23.92 -23.48 -14.15
C LYS A 312 -23.55 -22.19 -13.43
N SER A 313 -24.09 -21.03 -13.82
CA SER A 313 -23.63 -19.73 -13.33
C SER A 313 -23.72 -19.60 -11.80
N PHE A 314 -24.77 -20.14 -11.18
CA PHE A 314 -24.87 -20.13 -9.72
C PHE A 314 -23.76 -20.94 -9.04
N GLN A 315 -23.42 -22.11 -9.59
CA GLN A 315 -22.33 -22.94 -9.07
C GLN A 315 -20.98 -22.24 -9.27
N ALA A 316 -20.73 -21.68 -10.45
CA ALA A 316 -19.52 -20.93 -10.76
C ALA A 316 -19.33 -19.72 -9.82
N ALA A 317 -20.39 -18.94 -9.60
CA ALA A 317 -20.37 -17.81 -8.67
C ALA A 317 -20.10 -18.27 -7.22
N SER A 318 -20.70 -19.38 -6.79
CA SER A 318 -20.49 -19.94 -5.45
C SER A 318 -19.05 -20.41 -5.24
N VAL A 319 -18.43 -21.02 -6.26
CA VAL A 319 -17.02 -21.43 -6.24
C VAL A 319 -16.10 -20.22 -6.26
N ALA A 320 -16.38 -19.21 -7.09
CA ALA A 320 -15.62 -17.97 -7.13
C ALA A 320 -15.64 -17.25 -5.77
N ALA A 321 -16.80 -17.17 -5.11
CA ALA A 321 -16.90 -16.66 -3.74
C ALA A 321 -16.06 -17.49 -2.76
N GLY A 322 -16.06 -18.82 -2.91
CA GLY A 322 -15.23 -19.72 -2.11
C GLY A 322 -13.73 -19.53 -2.30
N CYS A 323 -13.29 -19.21 -3.52
CA CYS A 323 -11.90 -18.81 -3.81
C CYS A 323 -11.53 -17.55 -3.03
N VAL A 324 -12.42 -16.54 -2.99
CA VAL A 324 -12.21 -15.30 -2.22
C VAL A 324 -12.14 -15.61 -0.72
N CYS A 325 -13.08 -16.41 -0.19
CA CYS A 325 -13.06 -16.82 1.22
C CYS A 325 -11.80 -17.60 1.60
N SER A 326 -11.20 -18.34 0.66
CA SER A 326 -9.95 -19.09 0.91
C SER A 326 -8.70 -18.21 0.82
N ALA A 327 -8.81 -17.04 0.20
CA ALA A 327 -7.70 -16.10 0.02
C ALA A 327 -7.55 -15.13 1.20
N VAL A 328 -8.63 -14.89 1.95
CA VAL A 328 -8.68 -14.06 3.16
C VAL A 328 -8.40 -14.92 4.39
#